data_AF-A0A2I0SW62-F1
#
_entry.id   AF-A0A2I0SW62-F1
#
_cell.length_a   1.000
_cell.length_b   1.000
_cell.length_c   1.000
_cell.angle_alpha   90.00
_cell.angle_beta   90.00
_cell.angle_gamma   90.00
#
_symmetry.space_group_name_H-M   'P 1'
#
loop_
_entity.id
_entity.type
_entity.pdbx_description
1 polymer ?
#
loop_
_entity_poly.entity_id
_entity_poly.type
_entity_poly.pdbx_seq_one_letter_code
_entity_poly.pdbx_strand_id
1 'polypeptide(L)'
;MRVGAEELALAADRSAGDAIEPYVYDLRHAEAGLAAAFRLRQRLDEADAAGVDPDGDEGGRRDVLEEIVARCQEAGELLDTAAPGFDQIRALERNAVAALESAETLFREVAGRVRAAETTLADLHGRYAPAASLPVVGDAEQAKDRLLFTTSHLNQARQYADRGDGPKAAAHLRAAEGALTQAADLVNGVIRLAGELASATAGLPAAIAAAEAARDAARGLPADARAGLVGPLGHAEALLSAVRHETAAGPHDPLDALRRVTEASAGLAGAGDGAVADGHDHALVPARSALAGAACFIGTHRGAVGSEARTRLAEARRLLEPGSVPLSGVLRADELAREARRLAERDVRAYGNPSGGRGGAGAGGAVLGGILLGDGGGGPMSYGGPRTRGRRGAHFT
;
A
#
# COMPACT_ATOMS: atom_id res chain seq x y z
N MET A 1 -12.21 5.34 3.67
CA MET A 1 -11.30 4.45 4.41
C MET A 1 -9.99 5.14 4.77
N ARG A 2 -9.01 5.28 3.86
CA ARG A 2 -7.66 5.78 4.21
C ARG A 2 -7.65 7.12 4.97
N VAL A 3 -8.32 8.16 4.47
CA VAL A 3 -8.45 9.45 5.19
C VAL A 3 -9.09 9.29 6.57
N GLY A 4 -10.10 8.42 6.69
CA GLY A 4 -10.76 8.15 7.96
C GLY A 4 -9.82 7.51 8.98
N ALA A 5 -8.99 6.56 8.55
CA ALA A 5 -7.97 5.94 9.39
C ALA A 5 -6.90 6.95 9.84
N GLU A 6 -6.45 7.82 8.93
CA GLU A 6 -5.48 8.89 9.23
C GLU A 6 -6.04 9.88 10.26
N GLU A 7 -7.27 10.35 10.05
CA GLU A 7 -7.98 11.24 10.97
C GLU A 7 -8.23 10.60 12.35
N LEU A 8 -8.54 9.30 12.38
CA LEU A 8 -8.72 8.54 13.63
C LEU A 8 -7.43 8.42 14.42
N ALA A 9 -6.31 8.10 13.78
CA ALA A 9 -5.01 8.05 14.44
C ALA A 9 -4.65 9.42 15.04
N LEU A 10 -4.87 10.49 14.26
CA LEU A 10 -4.68 11.87 14.70
C LEU A 10 -5.59 12.28 15.87
N ALA A 11 -6.79 11.70 15.98
CA ALA A 11 -7.69 11.92 17.10
C ALA A 11 -7.28 11.11 18.33
N ALA A 12 -6.87 9.85 18.14
CA ALA A 12 -6.44 8.94 19.21
C ALA A 12 -5.30 9.54 20.05
N ASP A 13 -4.32 10.18 19.40
CA ASP A 13 -3.18 10.81 20.07
C ASP A 13 -3.58 12.01 20.96
N ARG A 14 -4.78 12.56 20.78
CA ARG A 14 -5.26 13.79 21.45
C ARG A 14 -6.44 13.58 22.40
N SER A 15 -7.16 12.47 22.27
CA SER A 15 -8.35 12.15 23.07
C SER A 15 -8.09 11.01 24.07
N ALA A 16 -8.85 10.96 25.17
CA ALA A 16 -8.96 9.73 25.95
C ALA A 16 -9.63 8.65 25.07
N GLY A 17 -8.93 7.53 24.81
CA GLY A 17 -9.23 6.58 23.73
C GLY A 17 -10.68 6.06 23.64
N ASP A 18 -11.43 6.02 24.73
CA ASP A 18 -12.81 5.51 24.74
C ASP A 18 -13.77 6.32 23.83
N ALA A 19 -13.49 7.61 23.61
CA ALA A 19 -14.36 8.48 22.82
C ALA A 19 -14.31 8.20 21.30
N ILE A 20 -13.27 7.51 20.82
CA ILE A 20 -13.09 7.21 19.40
C ILE A 20 -13.53 5.79 19.00
N GLU A 21 -13.77 4.90 19.96
CA GLU A 21 -14.05 3.49 19.71
C GLU A 21 -15.23 3.24 18.75
N PRO A 22 -16.37 3.96 18.83
CA PRO A 22 -17.46 3.79 17.86
C PRO A 22 -17.02 4.06 16.41
N TYR A 23 -16.16 5.04 16.19
CA TYR A 23 -15.67 5.39 14.85
C TYR A 23 -14.62 4.40 14.36
N VAL A 24 -13.83 3.82 15.25
CA VAL A 24 -12.93 2.70 14.93
C VAL A 24 -13.75 1.49 14.49
N TYR A 25 -14.84 1.19 15.19
CA TYR A 25 -15.78 0.13 14.82
C TYR A 25 -16.40 0.38 13.45
N ASP A 26 -16.96 1.57 13.23
CA ASP A 26 -17.60 1.94 11.96
C ASP A 26 -16.62 1.86 10.78
N LEU A 27 -15.38 2.34 10.97
CA LEU A 27 -14.34 2.24 9.95
C LEU A 27 -14.02 0.79 9.61
N ARG A 28 -13.81 -0.08 10.62
CA ARG A 28 -13.54 -1.50 10.41
C ARG A 28 -14.68 -2.21 9.70
N HIS A 29 -15.92 -1.89 10.06
CA HIS A 29 -17.10 -2.46 9.42
C HIS A 29 -17.20 -2.04 7.94
N ALA A 30 -16.96 -0.76 7.66
CA ALA A 30 -16.95 -0.24 6.30
C ALA A 30 -15.80 -0.83 5.47
N GLU A 31 -14.62 -1.05 6.06
CA GLU A 31 -13.48 -1.73 5.43
C GLU A 31 -13.81 -3.20 5.10
N ALA A 32 -14.51 -3.91 5.98
CA ALA A 32 -14.96 -5.28 5.71
C ALA A 32 -15.98 -5.33 4.55
N GLY A 33 -16.92 -4.39 4.49
CA GLY A 33 -17.87 -4.26 3.37
C GLY A 33 -17.17 -4.00 2.04
N LEU A 34 -16.17 -3.10 2.04
CA LEU A 34 -15.38 -2.79 0.84
C LEU A 34 -14.48 -3.96 0.42
N ALA A 35 -13.90 -4.70 1.38
CA ALA A 35 -13.14 -5.91 1.10
C ALA A 35 -14.03 -6.98 0.44
N ALA A 36 -15.28 -7.13 0.89
CA ALA A 36 -16.24 -8.00 0.23
C ALA A 36 -16.55 -7.57 -1.22
N ALA A 37 -16.77 -6.26 -1.45
CA ALA A 37 -16.98 -5.72 -2.79
C ALA A 37 -15.77 -5.95 -3.72
N PHE A 38 -14.54 -5.78 -3.21
CA PHE A 38 -13.33 -6.08 -3.99
C PHE A 38 -13.21 -7.56 -4.34
N ARG A 39 -13.61 -8.48 -3.46
CA ARG A 39 -13.64 -9.92 -3.79
C ARG A 39 -14.60 -10.21 -4.94
N LEU A 40 -15.80 -9.61 -4.92
CA LEU A 40 -16.75 -9.74 -6.03
C LEU A 40 -16.15 -9.21 -7.33
N ARG A 41 -15.53 -8.03 -7.30
CA ARG A 41 -14.85 -7.44 -8.46
C ARG A 41 -13.70 -8.32 -8.95
N GLN A 42 -12.88 -8.88 -8.07
CA GLN A 42 -11.78 -9.78 -8.43
C GLN A 42 -12.28 -11.00 -9.22
N ARG A 43 -13.38 -11.63 -8.77
CA ARG A 43 -13.97 -12.78 -9.47
C ARG A 43 -14.46 -12.41 -10.86
N LEU A 44 -15.09 -11.23 -11.01
CA LEU A 44 -15.50 -10.74 -12.32
C LEU A 44 -14.30 -10.49 -13.24
N ASP A 45 -13.24 -9.84 -12.73
CA ASP A 45 -12.03 -9.55 -13.49
C ASP A 45 -11.32 -10.85 -13.93
N GLU A 46 -11.31 -11.88 -13.09
CA GLU A 46 -10.75 -13.20 -13.41
C GLU A 46 -11.59 -13.97 -14.44
N ALA A 47 -12.92 -13.91 -14.33
CA ALA A 47 -13.82 -14.52 -15.31
C ALA A 47 -13.69 -13.85 -16.69
N ASP A 48 -13.65 -12.51 -16.72
CA ASP A 48 -13.42 -11.71 -17.92
C ASP A 48 -12.07 -12.08 -18.57
N ALA A 49 -11.00 -12.21 -17.78
CA ALA A 49 -9.68 -12.61 -18.25
C ALA A 49 -9.64 -14.06 -18.77
N ALA A 50 -10.43 -14.97 -18.19
CA ALA A 50 -10.56 -16.35 -18.64
C ALA A 50 -11.43 -16.50 -19.90
N GLY A 51 -12.11 -15.44 -20.34
CA GLY A 51 -13.10 -15.50 -21.41
C GLY A 51 -14.33 -16.36 -21.05
N VAL A 52 -14.57 -16.53 -19.75
CA VAL A 52 -15.72 -17.27 -19.20
C VAL A 52 -16.70 -16.23 -18.71
N ASP A 53 -17.94 -16.24 -19.20
CA ASP A 53 -18.99 -15.41 -18.60
C ASP A 53 -19.22 -15.93 -17.17
N PRO A 54 -18.99 -15.10 -16.12
CA PRO A 54 -18.96 -15.58 -14.74
C PRO A 54 -20.21 -16.33 -14.28
N ASP A 55 -21.34 -16.25 -14.99
CA ASP A 55 -22.57 -16.98 -14.67
C ASP A 55 -23.35 -17.52 -15.90
N GLY A 56 -22.73 -17.58 -17.09
CA GLY A 56 -23.37 -18.13 -18.31
C GLY A 56 -24.59 -17.36 -18.87
N ASP A 57 -25.05 -16.29 -18.20
CA ASP A 57 -26.13 -15.39 -18.61
C ASP A 57 -25.84 -13.95 -18.10
N GLU A 58 -26.15 -12.95 -18.93
CA GLU A 58 -25.90 -11.52 -18.71
C GLU A 58 -26.59 -10.99 -17.42
N GLY A 59 -27.63 -11.69 -16.94
CA GLY A 59 -28.32 -11.44 -15.68
C GLY A 59 -27.44 -11.62 -14.43
N GLY A 60 -26.61 -12.67 -14.35
CA GLY A 60 -25.78 -12.94 -13.17
C GLY A 60 -24.68 -11.89 -12.96
N ARG A 61 -24.04 -11.45 -14.05
CA ARG A 61 -23.05 -10.36 -14.01
C ARG A 61 -23.65 -9.07 -13.47
N ARG A 62 -24.86 -8.72 -13.90
CA ARG A 62 -25.56 -7.52 -13.44
C ARG A 62 -25.84 -7.58 -11.94
N ASP A 63 -26.33 -8.71 -11.44
CA ASP A 63 -26.64 -8.90 -10.03
C ASP A 63 -25.39 -8.73 -9.15
N VAL A 64 -24.24 -9.26 -9.58
CA VAL A 64 -22.96 -9.07 -8.87
C VAL A 64 -22.52 -7.61 -8.86
N LEU A 65 -22.70 -6.88 -9.96
CA LEU A 65 -22.38 -5.44 -10.02
C LEU A 65 -23.30 -4.62 -9.11
N GLU A 66 -24.59 -4.95 -9.07
CA GLU A 66 -25.56 -4.34 -8.16
C GLU A 66 -25.20 -4.60 -6.69
N GLU A 67 -24.76 -5.83 -6.36
CA GLU A 67 -24.25 -6.15 -5.02
C GLU A 67 -23.00 -5.33 -4.66
N ILE A 68 -22.05 -5.19 -5.59
CA ILE A 68 -20.85 -4.36 -5.38
C ILE A 68 -21.24 -2.92 -5.06
N VAL A 69 -22.17 -2.34 -5.83
CA VAL A 69 -22.65 -0.97 -5.62
C VAL A 69 -23.34 -0.84 -4.27
N ALA A 70 -24.22 -1.77 -3.91
CA ALA A 70 -24.93 -1.76 -2.62
C ALA A 70 -23.96 -1.79 -1.44
N ARG A 71 -22.96 -2.68 -1.46
CA ARG A 71 -21.92 -2.75 -0.41
C ARG A 71 -21.10 -1.47 -0.29
N CYS A 72 -20.77 -0.84 -1.41
CA CYS A 72 -20.05 0.44 -1.41
C CYS A 72 -20.90 1.59 -0.85
N GLN A 73 -22.20 1.59 -1.15
CA GLN A 73 -23.16 2.58 -0.64
C GLN A 73 -23.35 2.43 0.86
N GLU A 74 -23.57 1.22 1.35
CA GLU A 74 -23.71 0.91 2.79
C GLU A 74 -22.47 1.34 3.58
N ALA A 75 -21.27 0.97 3.11
CA ALA A 75 -20.01 1.38 3.72
C ALA A 75 -19.84 2.91 3.71
N GLY A 76 -20.28 3.59 2.64
CA GLY A 76 -20.26 5.05 2.56
C GLY A 76 -21.24 5.71 3.52
N GLU A 77 -22.47 5.18 3.62
CA GLU A 77 -23.54 5.65 4.49
C GLU A 77 -23.18 5.56 5.97
N LEU A 78 -22.57 4.45 6.37
CA LEU A 78 -22.09 4.26 7.72
C LEU A 78 -21.12 5.39 8.12
N LEU A 79 -20.11 5.64 7.28
CA LEU A 79 -19.13 6.70 7.54
C LEU A 79 -19.71 8.10 7.43
N ASP A 80 -20.63 8.35 6.49
CA ASP A 80 -21.33 9.63 6.36
C ASP A 80 -22.15 9.95 7.61
N THR A 81 -22.83 8.94 8.17
CA THR A 81 -23.66 9.08 9.39
C THR A 81 -22.80 9.41 10.61
N ALA A 82 -21.63 8.77 10.74
CA ALA A 82 -20.71 9.00 11.85
C ALA A 82 -19.95 10.34 11.75
N ALA A 83 -19.87 10.94 10.55
CA ALA A 83 -18.98 12.07 10.28
C ALA A 83 -19.22 13.33 11.15
N PRO A 84 -20.46 13.78 11.42
CA PRO A 84 -20.71 14.94 12.29
C PRO A 84 -20.30 14.70 13.74
N GLY A 85 -20.48 13.48 14.25
CA GLY A 85 -20.03 13.10 15.60
C GLY A 85 -18.51 13.12 15.70
N PHE A 86 -17.83 12.56 14.70
CA PHE A 86 -16.37 12.53 14.68
C PHE A 86 -15.75 13.94 14.62
N ASP A 87 -16.37 14.87 13.90
CA ASP A 87 -15.92 16.27 13.89
C ASP A 87 -15.98 16.93 15.28
N GLN A 88 -16.92 16.53 16.14
CA GLN A 88 -17.00 17.03 17.52
C GLN A 88 -15.83 16.55 18.37
N ILE A 89 -15.33 15.33 18.11
CA ILE A 89 -14.13 14.78 18.76
C ILE A 89 -12.87 15.51 18.29
N ARG A 90 -12.73 15.71 16.97
CA ARG A 90 -11.57 16.43 16.39
C ARG A 90 -11.52 17.89 16.84
N ALA A 91 -12.67 18.56 16.92
CA ALA A 91 -12.86 19.93 17.45
C ALA A 91 -11.83 20.99 17.00
N LEU A 92 -11.21 20.82 15.82
CA LEU A 92 -10.08 21.64 15.39
C LEU A 92 -10.40 23.14 15.32
N GLU A 93 -11.65 23.49 15.03
CA GLU A 93 -12.12 24.88 14.96
C GLU A 93 -12.07 25.58 16.31
N ARG A 94 -12.17 24.84 17.42
CA ARG A 94 -12.09 25.36 18.80
C ARG A 94 -10.69 25.23 19.40
N ASN A 95 -9.94 24.22 18.99
CA ASN A 95 -8.64 23.84 19.57
C ASN A 95 -7.47 24.02 18.59
N ALA A 96 -7.59 24.95 17.64
CA ALA A 96 -6.63 25.12 16.54
C ALA A 96 -5.19 25.35 17.02
N VAL A 97 -4.98 26.10 18.11
CA VAL A 97 -3.64 26.42 18.63
C VAL A 97 -2.90 25.17 19.10
N ALA A 98 -3.50 24.40 20.02
CA ALA A 98 -2.88 23.17 20.52
C ALA A 98 -2.67 22.14 19.40
N ALA A 99 -3.64 22.03 18.47
CA ALA A 99 -3.52 21.14 17.33
C ALA A 99 -2.40 21.58 16.35
N LEU A 100 -2.18 22.89 16.17
CA LEU A 100 -1.09 23.44 15.38
C LEU A 100 0.28 23.12 16.00
N GLU A 101 0.43 23.30 17.31
CA GLU A 101 1.67 22.98 18.04
C GLU A 101 2.06 21.49 17.90
N SER A 102 1.07 20.59 18.00
CA SER A 102 1.27 19.16 17.74
C SER A 102 1.73 18.91 16.30
N ALA A 103 1.07 19.53 15.31
CA ALA A 103 1.42 19.38 13.91
C ALA A 103 2.84 19.91 13.59
N GLU A 104 3.25 21.02 14.22
CA GLU A 104 4.61 21.56 14.08
C GLU A 104 5.69 20.69 14.73
N THR A 105 5.33 19.99 15.81
CA THR A 105 6.21 19.00 16.43
C THR A 105 6.40 17.80 15.51
N LEU A 106 5.30 17.26 14.97
CA LEU A 106 5.34 16.18 13.99
C LEU A 106 6.10 16.59 12.72
N PHE A 107 5.92 17.82 12.24
CA PHE A 107 6.68 18.35 11.10
C PHE A 107 8.19 18.27 11.31
N ARG A 108 8.68 18.70 12.49
CA ARG A 108 10.12 18.63 12.81
C ARG A 108 10.63 17.19 12.87
N GLU A 109 9.83 16.27 13.42
CA GLU A 109 10.16 14.85 13.46
C GLU A 109 10.28 14.26 12.04
N VAL A 110 9.24 14.46 11.21
CA VAL A 110 9.21 13.92 9.84
C VAL A 110 10.32 14.54 8.99
N ALA A 111 10.60 15.84 9.12
CA ALA A 111 11.71 16.49 8.44
C ALA A 111 13.07 15.90 8.83
N GLY A 112 13.25 15.49 10.09
CA GLY A 112 14.43 14.74 10.53
C GLY A 112 14.51 13.36 9.87
N ARG A 113 13.38 12.65 9.78
CA ARG A 113 13.30 11.32 9.17
C ARG A 113 13.51 11.32 7.66
N VAL A 114 13.15 12.39 6.94
CA VAL A 114 13.48 12.55 5.51
C VAL A 114 14.99 12.50 5.28
N ARG A 115 15.77 13.24 6.08
CA ARG A 115 17.24 13.20 5.98
C ARG A 115 17.84 11.83 6.27
N ALA A 116 17.26 11.12 7.25
CA ALA A 116 17.66 9.74 7.54
C ALA A 116 17.34 8.81 6.36
N ALA A 117 16.17 8.96 5.73
CA ALA A 117 15.78 8.18 4.56
C ALA A 117 16.70 8.41 3.36
N GLU A 118 17.16 9.64 3.11
CA GLU A 118 18.16 9.93 2.07
C GLU A 118 19.48 9.19 2.31
N THR A 119 19.95 9.17 3.56
CA THR A 119 21.15 8.44 3.95
C THR A 119 20.96 6.93 3.73
N THR A 120 19.81 6.39 4.11
CA THR A 120 19.45 4.99 3.87
C THR A 120 19.40 4.67 2.38
N LEU A 121 18.83 5.53 1.53
CA LEU A 121 18.81 5.31 0.07
C LEU A 121 20.22 5.27 -0.53
N ALA A 122 21.10 6.18 -0.11
CA ALA A 122 22.50 6.18 -0.56
C ALA A 122 23.22 4.89 -0.17
N ASP A 123 22.96 4.39 1.04
CA ASP A 123 23.49 3.13 1.52
C ASP A 123 22.93 1.91 0.75
N LEU A 124 21.62 1.88 0.48
CA LEU A 124 21.02 0.83 -0.35
C LEU A 124 21.63 0.77 -1.76
N HIS A 125 21.86 1.92 -2.40
CA HIS A 125 22.52 2.00 -3.71
C HIS A 125 23.96 1.51 -3.70
N GLY A 126 24.66 1.60 -2.56
CA GLY A 126 26.02 1.09 -2.42
C GLY A 126 26.08 -0.43 -2.21
N ARG A 127 25.06 -1.02 -1.58
CA ARG A 127 25.06 -2.43 -1.18
C ARG A 127 24.35 -3.38 -2.16
N TYR A 128 23.28 -2.93 -2.79
CA TYR A 128 22.39 -3.76 -3.58
C TYR A 128 22.36 -3.32 -5.05
N ALA A 129 21.84 -4.19 -5.93
CA ALA A 129 21.60 -3.80 -7.32
C ALA A 129 20.57 -2.66 -7.40
N PRO A 130 20.63 -1.77 -8.41
CA PRO A 130 19.68 -0.66 -8.56
C PRO A 130 18.20 -1.09 -8.59
N ALA A 131 17.90 -2.31 -9.05
CA ALA A 131 16.55 -2.86 -9.06
C ALA A 131 15.96 -3.02 -7.64
N ALA A 132 16.81 -3.27 -6.63
CA ALA A 132 16.39 -3.53 -5.26
C ALA A 132 15.77 -2.30 -4.58
N SER A 133 16.24 -1.09 -4.92
CA SER A 133 15.72 0.18 -4.38
C SER A 133 14.67 0.84 -5.28
N LEU A 134 14.47 0.34 -6.51
CA LEU A 134 13.54 0.91 -7.50
C LEU A 134 12.14 1.24 -6.93
N PRO A 135 11.52 0.41 -6.06
CA PRO A 135 10.18 0.69 -5.54
C PRO A 135 10.05 1.97 -4.71
N VAL A 136 11.14 2.47 -4.14
CA VAL A 136 11.19 3.65 -3.26
C VAL A 136 12.03 4.79 -3.83
N VAL A 137 12.47 4.66 -5.09
CA VAL A 137 13.19 5.73 -5.78
C VAL A 137 12.27 6.96 -5.87
N GLY A 138 12.78 8.10 -5.41
CA GLY A 138 12.05 9.36 -5.40
C GLY A 138 11.13 9.58 -4.19
N ASP A 139 10.95 8.59 -3.30
CA ASP A 139 10.10 8.74 -2.10
C ASP A 139 10.59 9.87 -1.19
N ALA A 140 11.91 10.05 -1.06
CA ALA A 140 12.50 11.15 -0.29
C ALA A 140 12.16 12.53 -0.91
N GLU A 141 12.21 12.66 -2.25
CA GLU A 141 11.85 13.91 -2.94
C GLU A 141 10.35 14.19 -2.82
N GLN A 142 9.50 13.17 -2.99
CA GLN A 142 8.07 13.31 -2.77
C GLN A 142 7.72 13.69 -1.33
N ALA A 143 8.46 13.17 -0.34
CA ALA A 143 8.30 13.56 1.05
C ALA A 143 8.68 15.03 1.28
N LYS A 144 9.76 15.53 0.64
CA LYS A 144 10.10 16.97 0.67
C LYS A 144 8.99 17.82 0.05
N ASP A 145 8.41 17.39 -1.07
CA ASP A 145 7.27 18.09 -1.68
C ASP A 145 6.08 18.19 -0.71
N ARG A 146 5.78 17.11 0.02
CA ARG A 146 4.74 17.14 1.06
C ARG A 146 5.11 18.08 2.21
N LEU A 147 6.37 18.12 2.65
CA LEU A 147 6.82 19.06 3.69
C LEU A 147 6.74 20.52 3.24
N LEU A 148 7.03 20.83 1.97
CA LEU A 148 6.83 22.17 1.41
C LEU A 148 5.35 22.57 1.44
N PHE A 149 4.46 21.66 1.01
CA PHE A 149 3.02 21.85 1.11
C PHE A 149 2.57 22.07 2.56
N THR A 150 3.01 21.22 3.49
CA THR A 150 2.74 21.35 4.92
C THR A 150 3.17 22.72 5.45
N THR A 151 4.37 23.19 5.09
CA THR A 151 4.90 24.48 5.56
C THR A 151 3.97 25.63 5.18
N SER A 152 3.50 25.67 3.93
CA SER A 152 2.55 26.68 3.47
C SER A 152 1.25 26.63 4.28
N HIS A 153 0.71 25.43 4.49
CA HIS A 153 -0.57 25.23 5.17
C HIS A 153 -0.51 25.46 6.69
N LEU A 154 0.59 25.13 7.37
CA LEU A 154 0.78 25.49 8.79
C LEU A 154 0.85 27.01 8.99
N ASN A 155 1.53 27.72 8.09
CA ASN A 155 1.58 29.18 8.13
C ASN A 155 0.19 29.82 7.91
N GLN A 156 -0.59 29.32 6.95
CA GLN A 156 -1.96 29.78 6.74
C GLN A 156 -2.86 29.46 7.93
N ALA A 157 -2.75 28.25 8.50
CA ALA A 157 -3.51 27.85 9.68
C ALA A 157 -3.24 28.81 10.86
N ARG A 158 -1.97 29.15 11.11
CA ARG A 158 -1.58 30.14 12.12
C ARG A 158 -2.21 31.51 11.88
N GLN A 159 -2.06 32.04 10.66
CA GLN A 159 -2.62 33.36 10.32
C GLN A 159 -4.14 33.45 10.50
N TYR A 160 -4.87 32.40 10.16
CA TYR A 160 -6.32 32.36 10.36
C TYR A 160 -6.68 32.20 11.84
N ALA A 161 -5.93 31.39 12.60
CA ALA A 161 -6.12 31.27 14.05
C ALA A 161 -5.91 32.62 14.76
N ASP A 162 -4.86 33.37 14.41
CA ASP A 162 -4.55 34.69 14.97
C ASP A 162 -5.65 35.73 14.67
N ARG A 163 -6.34 35.58 13.54
CA ARG A 163 -7.48 36.43 13.13
C ARG A 163 -8.81 35.98 13.72
N GLY A 164 -8.86 34.87 14.44
CA GLY A 164 -10.09 34.28 14.98
C GLY A 164 -10.94 33.52 13.97
N ASP A 165 -10.40 33.19 12.79
CA ASP A 165 -11.09 32.38 11.77
C ASP A 165 -10.78 30.89 11.95
N GLY A 166 -11.42 30.30 12.97
CA GLY A 166 -11.27 28.88 13.33
C GLY A 166 -11.57 27.90 12.19
N PRO A 167 -12.66 28.06 11.41
CA PRO A 167 -12.97 27.20 10.27
C PRO A 167 -11.87 27.17 9.20
N LYS A 168 -11.34 28.34 8.79
CA LYS A 168 -10.23 28.39 7.82
C LYS A 168 -8.95 27.80 8.42
N ALA A 169 -8.64 28.13 9.68
CA ALA A 169 -7.48 27.56 10.36
C ALA A 169 -7.52 26.02 10.38
N ALA A 170 -8.68 25.45 10.74
CA ALA A 170 -8.89 24.01 10.76
C ALA A 170 -8.76 23.36 9.38
N ALA A 171 -9.24 24.01 8.32
CA ALA A 171 -9.10 23.50 6.95
C ALA A 171 -7.62 23.44 6.51
N HIS A 172 -6.86 24.51 6.71
CA HIS A 172 -5.42 24.48 6.40
C HIS A 172 -4.66 23.47 7.28
N LEU A 173 -5.01 23.36 8.56
CA LEU A 173 -4.40 22.37 9.46
C LEU A 173 -4.67 20.92 9.02
N ARG A 174 -5.89 20.58 8.60
CA ARG A 174 -6.19 19.23 8.05
C ARG A 174 -5.37 18.91 6.81
N ALA A 175 -5.21 19.88 5.90
CA ALA A 175 -4.37 19.70 4.72
C ALA A 175 -2.90 19.45 5.11
N ALA A 176 -2.38 20.19 6.10
CA ALA A 176 -1.04 20.01 6.63
C ALA A 176 -0.85 18.64 7.31
N GLU A 177 -1.80 18.21 8.16
CA GLU A 177 -1.78 16.91 8.83
C GLU A 177 -1.80 15.74 7.81
N GLY A 178 -2.66 15.82 6.79
CA GLY A 178 -2.70 14.80 5.73
C GLY A 178 -1.39 14.70 4.94
N ALA A 179 -0.75 15.85 4.65
CA ALA A 179 0.56 15.88 3.99
C ALA A 179 1.68 15.34 4.88
N LEU A 180 1.66 15.61 6.18
CA LEU A 180 2.60 15.04 7.15
C LEU A 180 2.50 13.52 7.22
N THR A 181 1.28 12.98 7.28
CA THR A 181 1.06 11.53 7.30
C THR A 181 1.62 10.87 6.03
N GLN A 182 1.40 11.46 4.86
CA GLN A 182 1.98 10.94 3.61
C GLN A 182 3.50 11.05 3.55
N ALA A 183 4.08 12.16 4.01
CA ALA A 183 5.53 12.30 4.11
C ALA A 183 6.14 11.22 5.02
N ALA A 184 5.47 10.95 6.16
CA ALA A 184 5.87 9.88 7.08
C ALA A 184 5.74 8.48 6.46
N ASP A 185 4.67 8.21 5.71
CA ASP A 185 4.47 6.94 4.99
C ASP A 185 5.59 6.68 3.97
N LEU A 186 5.96 7.69 3.18
CA LEU A 186 7.01 7.60 2.16
C LEU A 186 8.38 7.26 2.79
N VAL A 187 8.79 7.99 3.82
CA VAL A 187 10.08 7.71 4.49
C VAL A 187 10.07 6.39 5.26
N ASN A 188 8.92 5.99 5.82
CA ASN A 188 8.76 4.66 6.41
C ASN A 188 8.90 3.55 5.37
N GLY A 189 8.41 3.78 4.14
CA GLY A 189 8.59 2.87 3.02
C GLY A 189 10.07 2.56 2.75
N VAL A 190 10.91 3.58 2.74
CA VAL A 190 12.38 3.45 2.57
C VAL A 190 13.01 2.63 3.70
N ILE A 191 12.73 2.98 4.95
CA ILE A 191 13.33 2.29 6.11
C ILE A 191 12.87 0.83 6.19
N ARG A 192 11.58 0.57 5.91
CA ARG A 192 11.02 -0.78 5.83
C ARG A 192 11.72 -1.60 4.76
N LEU A 193 11.87 -1.07 3.54
CA LEU A 193 12.54 -1.78 2.45
C LEU A 193 13.98 -2.12 2.82
N ALA A 194 14.70 -1.22 3.50
CA ALA A 194 16.05 -1.51 3.95
C ALA A 194 16.12 -2.71 4.92
N GLY A 195 15.17 -2.79 5.86
CA GLY A 195 15.04 -3.95 6.75
C GLY A 195 14.66 -5.24 6.01
N GLU A 196 13.77 -5.15 5.03
CA GLU A 196 13.36 -6.29 4.20
C GLU A 196 14.50 -6.82 3.33
N LEU A 197 15.28 -5.95 2.70
CA LEU A 197 16.46 -6.33 1.92
C LEU A 197 17.53 -6.99 2.80
N ALA A 198 17.76 -6.47 4.01
CA ALA A 198 18.68 -7.06 4.97
C ALA A 198 18.21 -8.46 5.43
N SER A 199 16.93 -8.60 5.74
CA SER A 199 16.32 -9.90 6.09
C SER A 199 16.40 -10.89 4.94
N ALA A 200 16.09 -10.45 3.72
CA ALA A 200 16.18 -11.26 2.52
C ALA A 200 17.61 -11.74 2.25
N THR A 201 18.59 -10.86 2.42
CA THR A 201 20.01 -11.19 2.29
C THR A 201 20.43 -12.26 3.29
N ALA A 202 20.01 -12.13 4.56
CA ALA A 202 20.32 -13.12 5.59
C ALA A 202 19.65 -14.48 5.33
N GLY A 203 18.43 -14.49 4.79
CA GLY A 203 17.66 -15.71 4.50
C GLY A 203 18.03 -16.41 3.19
N LEU A 204 18.64 -15.70 2.23
CA LEU A 204 18.89 -16.21 0.88
C LEU A 204 19.75 -17.49 0.84
N PRO A 205 20.85 -17.63 1.61
CA PRO A 205 21.64 -18.86 1.61
C PRO A 205 20.84 -20.10 2.05
N ALA A 206 20.00 -19.95 3.08
CA ALA A 206 19.15 -21.04 3.57
C ALA A 206 18.08 -21.42 2.54
N ALA A 207 17.48 -20.43 1.87
CA ALA A 207 16.51 -20.66 0.81
C ALA A 207 17.12 -21.42 -0.38
N ILE A 208 18.32 -21.04 -0.80
CA ILE A 208 19.06 -21.71 -1.88
C ILE A 208 19.33 -23.17 -1.51
N ALA A 209 19.82 -23.43 -0.30
CA ALA A 209 20.08 -24.79 0.18
C ALA A 209 18.80 -25.65 0.23
N ALA A 210 17.68 -25.08 0.68
CA ALA A 210 16.39 -25.76 0.71
C ALA A 210 15.89 -26.12 -0.70
N ALA A 211 16.01 -25.20 -1.66
CA ALA A 211 15.62 -25.44 -3.05
C ALA A 211 16.50 -26.49 -3.74
N GLU A 212 17.79 -26.53 -3.41
CA GLU A 212 18.71 -27.55 -3.91
C GLU A 212 18.39 -28.94 -3.37
N ALA A 213 18.05 -29.03 -2.08
CA ALA A 213 17.58 -30.28 -1.48
C ALA A 213 16.27 -30.74 -2.15
N ALA A 214 15.34 -29.83 -2.44
CA ALA A 214 14.11 -30.14 -3.18
C ALA A 214 14.41 -30.71 -4.57
N ARG A 215 15.32 -30.07 -5.31
CA ARG A 215 15.78 -30.53 -6.63
C ARG A 215 16.43 -31.91 -6.55
N ASP A 216 17.30 -32.14 -5.58
CA ASP A 216 18.00 -33.42 -5.46
C ASP A 216 17.07 -34.56 -5.03
N ALA A 217 16.08 -34.28 -4.18
CA ALA A 217 15.00 -35.21 -3.88
C ALA A 217 14.19 -35.57 -5.13
N ALA A 218 13.79 -34.57 -5.93
CA ALA A 218 13.05 -34.78 -7.18
C ALA A 218 13.86 -35.58 -8.22
N ARG A 219 15.20 -35.42 -8.26
CA ARG A 219 16.08 -36.26 -9.12
C ARG A 219 16.17 -37.71 -8.65
N GLY A 220 16.07 -37.94 -7.34
CA GLY A 220 16.12 -39.27 -6.72
C GLY A 220 14.84 -40.10 -6.90
N LEU A 221 13.78 -39.52 -7.47
CA LEU A 221 12.52 -40.23 -7.73
C LEU A 221 12.68 -41.37 -8.75
N PRO A 222 11.81 -42.41 -8.66
CA PRO A 222 11.63 -43.41 -9.71
C PRO A 222 11.43 -42.80 -11.10
N ALA A 223 11.88 -43.51 -12.15
CA ALA A 223 11.92 -42.95 -13.51
C ALA A 223 10.54 -42.55 -14.06
N ASP A 224 9.50 -43.28 -13.70
CA ASP A 224 8.10 -43.01 -14.01
C ASP A 224 7.59 -41.73 -13.35
N ALA A 225 7.87 -41.54 -12.04
CA ALA A 225 7.54 -40.30 -11.33
C ALA A 225 8.35 -39.09 -11.82
N ARG A 226 9.63 -39.31 -12.17
CA ARG A 226 10.54 -38.27 -12.67
C ARG A 226 10.22 -37.83 -14.11
N ALA A 227 9.57 -38.68 -14.92
CA ALA A 227 9.22 -38.34 -16.30
C ALA A 227 8.33 -37.08 -16.39
N GLY A 228 7.42 -36.88 -15.43
CA GLY A 228 6.58 -35.68 -15.34
C GLY A 228 7.31 -34.42 -14.89
N LEU A 229 8.55 -34.53 -14.40
CA LEU A 229 9.31 -33.44 -13.77
C LEU A 229 10.49 -32.97 -14.62
N VAL A 230 10.69 -33.50 -15.82
CA VAL A 230 11.85 -33.12 -16.67
C VAL A 230 11.89 -31.61 -16.95
N GLY A 231 10.75 -31.01 -17.29
CA GLY A 231 10.62 -29.57 -17.50
C GLY A 231 10.84 -28.77 -16.22
N PRO A 232 10.07 -29.02 -15.14
CA PRO A 232 10.24 -28.36 -13.85
C PRO A 232 11.66 -28.45 -13.26
N LEU A 233 12.33 -29.61 -13.37
CA LEU A 233 13.72 -29.80 -12.94
C LEU A 233 14.67 -28.92 -13.73
N GLY A 234 14.56 -28.91 -15.07
CA GLY A 234 15.40 -28.05 -15.91
C GLY A 234 15.20 -26.56 -15.62
N HIS A 235 13.96 -26.15 -15.37
CA HIS A 235 13.64 -24.78 -14.99
C HIS A 235 14.22 -24.40 -13.62
N ALA A 236 14.03 -25.24 -12.60
CA ALA A 236 14.59 -25.03 -11.27
C ALA A 236 16.12 -24.98 -11.29
N GLU A 237 16.78 -25.84 -12.07
CA GLU A 237 18.23 -25.82 -12.27
C GLU A 237 18.72 -24.51 -12.89
N ALA A 238 18.03 -24.02 -13.92
CA ALA A 238 18.35 -22.75 -14.57
C ALA A 238 18.21 -21.57 -13.60
N LEU A 239 17.11 -21.51 -12.83
CA LEU A 239 16.89 -20.46 -11.83
C LEU A 239 17.93 -20.48 -10.72
N LEU A 240 18.21 -21.64 -10.13
CA LEU A 240 19.21 -21.77 -9.06
C LEU A 240 20.62 -21.43 -9.55
N SER A 241 20.97 -21.85 -10.78
CA SER A 241 22.25 -21.48 -11.38
C SER A 241 22.36 -19.98 -11.62
N ALA A 242 21.29 -19.34 -12.11
CA ALA A 242 21.26 -17.89 -12.34
C ALA A 242 21.41 -17.12 -11.02
N VAL A 243 20.67 -17.50 -9.98
CA VAL A 243 20.73 -16.86 -8.65
C VAL A 243 22.12 -17.02 -8.02
N ARG A 244 22.75 -18.21 -8.12
CA ARG A 244 24.13 -18.42 -7.64
C ARG A 244 25.14 -17.56 -8.40
N HIS A 245 25.00 -17.46 -9.72
CA HIS A 245 25.90 -16.63 -10.52
C HIS A 245 25.78 -15.15 -10.15
N GLU A 246 24.54 -14.66 -10.01
CA GLU A 246 24.24 -13.29 -9.63
C GLU A 246 24.75 -12.95 -8.22
N THR A 247 24.50 -13.82 -7.24
CA THR A 247 24.97 -13.62 -5.86
C THR A 247 26.50 -13.64 -5.75
N ALA A 248 27.19 -14.42 -6.60
CA ALA A 248 28.65 -14.44 -6.67
C ALA A 248 29.24 -13.24 -7.45
N ALA A 249 28.48 -12.66 -8.39
CA ALA A 249 28.95 -11.56 -9.25
C ALA A 249 29.01 -10.21 -8.52
N GLY A 250 28.27 -10.02 -7.43
CA GLY A 250 28.33 -8.81 -6.59
C GLY A 250 26.96 -8.33 -6.10
N PRO A 251 26.73 -7.01 -6.04
CA PRO A 251 25.45 -6.43 -5.63
C PRO A 251 24.29 -6.96 -6.48
N HIS A 252 23.26 -7.46 -5.81
CA HIS A 252 22.08 -8.10 -6.41
C HIS A 252 20.81 -7.63 -5.70
N ASP A 253 19.64 -8.03 -6.20
CA ASP A 253 18.36 -7.84 -5.52
C ASP A 253 18.00 -9.11 -4.72
N PRO A 254 18.16 -9.12 -3.38
CA PRO A 254 17.91 -10.31 -2.57
C PRO A 254 16.42 -10.68 -2.49
N LEU A 255 15.48 -9.73 -2.66
CA LEU A 255 14.05 -10.04 -2.68
C LEU A 255 13.66 -10.73 -3.98
N ASP A 256 14.22 -10.28 -5.11
CA ASP A 256 14.04 -10.96 -6.39
C ASP A 256 14.71 -12.34 -6.44
N ALA A 257 15.93 -12.44 -5.90
CA ALA A 257 16.62 -13.73 -5.77
C ALA A 257 15.81 -14.74 -4.92
N LEU A 258 15.28 -14.32 -3.77
CA LEU A 258 14.40 -15.16 -2.95
C LEU A 258 13.16 -15.61 -3.73
N ARG A 259 12.52 -14.71 -4.48
CA ARG A 259 11.35 -15.04 -5.30
C ARG A 259 11.67 -16.14 -6.31
N ARG A 260 12.75 -15.99 -7.08
CA ARG A 260 13.20 -17.00 -8.06
C ARG A 260 13.55 -18.34 -7.40
N VAL A 261 14.17 -18.33 -6.22
CA VAL A 261 14.46 -19.56 -5.46
C VAL A 261 13.16 -20.24 -5.00
N THR A 262 12.18 -19.48 -4.52
CA THR A 262 10.89 -20.04 -4.08
C THR A 262 10.05 -20.56 -5.25
N GLU A 263 10.13 -19.91 -6.42
CA GLU A 263 9.52 -20.38 -7.67
C GLU A 263 10.14 -21.71 -8.14
N ALA A 264 11.48 -21.82 -8.08
CA ALA A 264 12.17 -23.06 -8.38
C ALA A 264 11.71 -24.21 -7.46
N SER A 265 11.59 -23.95 -6.15
CA SER A 265 11.07 -24.94 -5.19
C SER A 265 9.60 -25.30 -5.44
N ALA A 266 8.75 -24.32 -5.75
CA ALA A 266 7.32 -24.53 -5.97
C ALA A 266 7.04 -25.39 -7.21
N GLY A 267 7.82 -25.22 -8.28
CA GLY A 267 7.72 -26.07 -9.48
C GLY A 267 8.07 -27.54 -9.22
N LEU A 268 8.78 -27.81 -8.13
CA LEU A 268 9.16 -29.15 -7.68
C LEU A 268 8.29 -29.65 -6.52
N ALA A 269 7.36 -28.84 -6.02
CA ALA A 269 6.47 -29.23 -4.94
C ALA A 269 5.60 -30.42 -5.35
N GLY A 270 5.42 -31.38 -4.44
CA GLY A 270 4.70 -32.64 -4.71
C GLY A 270 5.53 -33.76 -5.35
N ALA A 271 6.81 -33.52 -5.68
CA ALA A 271 7.74 -34.50 -6.23
C ALA A 271 8.38 -35.43 -5.18
N GLY A 272 7.69 -35.77 -4.10
CA GLY A 272 8.23 -36.68 -3.07
C GLY A 272 7.34 -36.79 -1.83
N ASP A 273 7.43 -37.94 -1.16
CA ASP A 273 6.61 -38.30 0.01
C ASP A 273 7.19 -37.76 1.34
N GLY A 274 8.07 -36.75 1.27
CA GLY A 274 8.85 -36.27 2.41
C GLY A 274 8.82 -34.76 2.51
N ALA A 275 8.73 -34.26 3.75
CA ALA A 275 8.67 -32.86 4.17
C ALA A 275 9.92 -32.05 3.77
N VAL A 276 10.13 -31.85 2.46
CA VAL A 276 10.95 -30.75 1.97
C VAL A 276 10.27 -29.48 2.43
N ALA A 277 10.99 -28.64 3.19
CA ALA A 277 10.47 -27.38 3.70
C ALA A 277 9.76 -26.64 2.55
N ASP A 278 8.49 -26.31 2.73
CA ASP A 278 7.52 -25.90 1.70
C ASP A 278 7.88 -24.57 0.98
N GLY A 279 9.12 -24.09 1.08
CA GLY A 279 9.55 -22.77 0.59
C GLY A 279 8.77 -21.60 1.19
N HIS A 280 7.80 -21.88 2.06
CA HIS A 280 6.72 -21.02 2.46
C HIS A 280 7.25 -19.80 3.22
N ASP A 281 8.06 -20.05 4.25
CA ASP A 281 8.68 -18.98 5.05
C ASP A 281 9.56 -18.07 4.20
N HIS A 282 10.28 -18.65 3.22
CA HIS A 282 11.10 -17.89 2.28
C HIS A 282 10.26 -17.10 1.27
N ALA A 283 9.10 -17.61 0.86
CA ALA A 283 8.18 -16.93 -0.06
C ALA A 283 7.39 -15.80 0.63
N LEU A 284 7.15 -15.90 1.94
CA LEU A 284 6.45 -14.87 2.71
C LEU A 284 7.21 -13.54 2.75
N VAL A 285 8.55 -13.57 2.76
CA VAL A 285 9.38 -12.36 2.81
C VAL A 285 9.15 -11.45 1.59
N PRO A 286 9.38 -11.92 0.33
CA PRO A 286 9.10 -11.11 -0.85
C PRO A 286 7.62 -10.78 -1.01
N ALA A 287 6.69 -11.70 -0.68
CA ALA A 287 5.26 -11.46 -0.79
C ALA A 287 4.78 -10.31 0.13
N ARG A 288 5.22 -10.32 1.40
CA ARG A 288 4.90 -9.24 2.36
C ARG A 288 5.54 -7.92 1.97
N SER A 289 6.78 -7.95 1.48
CA SER A 289 7.47 -6.76 0.97
C SER A 289 6.72 -6.13 -0.22
N ALA A 290 6.31 -6.96 -1.18
CA ALA A 290 5.52 -6.52 -2.33
C ALA A 290 4.16 -5.94 -1.91
N LEU A 291 3.45 -6.60 -1.00
CA LEU A 291 2.16 -6.13 -0.47
C LEU A 291 2.31 -4.76 0.21
N ALA A 292 3.31 -4.61 1.08
CA ALA A 292 3.56 -3.37 1.80
C ALA A 292 4.00 -2.24 0.86
N GLY A 293 4.85 -2.52 -0.13
CA GLY A 293 5.26 -1.56 -1.16
C GLY A 293 4.10 -1.09 -2.06
N ALA A 294 3.22 -2.01 -2.47
CA ALA A 294 2.02 -1.68 -3.23
C ALA A 294 1.02 -0.86 -2.39
N ALA A 295 0.79 -1.24 -1.13
CA ALA A 295 -0.09 -0.51 -0.23
C ALA A 295 0.40 0.93 0.04
N CYS A 296 1.70 1.12 0.27
CA CYS A 296 2.31 2.43 0.47
C CYS A 296 2.12 3.33 -0.77
N PHE A 297 2.42 2.80 -1.97
CA PHE A 297 2.27 3.55 -3.21
C PHE A 297 0.82 3.95 -3.49
N ILE A 298 -0.10 2.99 -3.39
CA ILE A 298 -1.53 3.26 -3.59
C ILE A 298 -2.05 4.26 -2.56
N GLY A 299 -1.59 4.19 -1.30
CA GLY A 299 -1.99 5.10 -0.24
C GLY A 299 -1.55 6.55 -0.46
N THR A 300 -0.32 6.74 -0.98
CA THR A 300 0.31 8.05 -1.22
C THR A 300 -0.03 8.65 -2.59
N HIS A 301 -0.66 7.87 -3.47
CA HIS A 301 -1.13 8.26 -4.81
C HIS A 301 -2.64 8.00 -5.01
N ARG A 302 -3.39 7.91 -3.92
CA ARG A 302 -4.80 7.48 -3.91
C ARG A 302 -5.74 8.35 -4.74
N GLY A 303 -5.36 9.58 -5.10
CA GLY A 303 -6.14 10.46 -5.98
C GLY A 303 -6.08 10.06 -7.45
N ALA A 304 -5.00 9.41 -7.89
CA ALA A 304 -4.77 9.02 -9.28
C ALA A 304 -5.00 7.53 -9.55
N VAL A 305 -4.82 6.67 -8.54
CA VAL A 305 -4.95 5.22 -8.71
C VAL A 305 -6.40 4.81 -8.97
N GLY A 306 -6.62 3.85 -9.87
CA GLY A 306 -7.92 3.29 -10.25
C GLY A 306 -8.41 2.15 -9.36
N SER A 307 -9.58 1.59 -9.68
CA SER A 307 -10.17 0.46 -8.92
C SER A 307 -9.41 -0.84 -9.13
N GLU A 308 -8.93 -1.11 -10.35
CA GLU A 308 -8.23 -2.36 -10.72
C GLU A 308 -7.02 -2.63 -9.79
N ALA A 309 -6.14 -1.65 -9.64
CA ALA A 309 -4.99 -1.75 -8.74
C ALA A 309 -5.39 -1.99 -7.28
N ARG A 310 -6.50 -1.36 -6.82
CA ARG A 310 -7.03 -1.55 -5.46
C ARG A 310 -7.64 -2.93 -5.28
N THR A 311 -8.29 -3.48 -6.30
CA THR A 311 -8.81 -4.86 -6.31
C THR A 311 -7.68 -5.86 -6.13
N ARG A 312 -6.61 -5.75 -6.95
CA ARG A 312 -5.45 -6.66 -6.84
C ARG A 312 -4.78 -6.57 -5.47
N LEU A 313 -4.64 -5.35 -4.92
CA LEU A 313 -4.09 -5.16 -3.57
C LEU A 313 -4.96 -5.80 -2.49
N ALA A 314 -6.29 -5.67 -2.59
CA ALA A 314 -7.22 -6.25 -1.63
C ALA A 314 -7.18 -7.79 -1.65
N GLU A 315 -7.09 -8.39 -2.84
CA GLU A 315 -6.96 -9.84 -2.97
C GLU A 315 -5.60 -10.35 -2.48
N ALA A 316 -4.51 -9.66 -2.82
CA ALA A 316 -3.18 -9.97 -2.29
C ALA A 316 -3.15 -9.95 -0.75
N ARG A 317 -3.81 -8.97 -0.13
CA ARG A 317 -3.95 -8.90 1.33
C ARG A 317 -4.73 -10.09 1.86
N ARG A 318 -5.89 -10.41 1.26
CA ARG A 318 -6.75 -11.53 1.67
C ARG A 318 -5.99 -12.85 1.67
N LEU A 319 -5.16 -13.08 0.66
CA LEU A 319 -4.35 -14.30 0.55
C LEU A 319 -3.24 -14.39 1.62
N LEU A 320 -2.84 -13.26 2.23
CA LEU A 320 -1.84 -13.20 3.29
C LEU A 320 -2.43 -12.96 4.69
N GLU A 321 -3.77 -12.99 4.83
CA GLU A 321 -4.42 -12.92 6.13
C GLU A 321 -3.98 -14.08 7.02
N PRO A 322 -3.93 -13.89 8.36
CA PRO A 322 -3.44 -14.93 9.28
C PRO A 322 -4.19 -16.26 9.13
N GLY A 323 -3.43 -17.34 8.95
CA GLY A 323 -3.93 -18.69 8.75
C GLY A 323 -2.87 -19.58 8.09
N SER A 324 -3.16 -20.87 7.94
CA SER A 324 -2.31 -21.76 7.15
C SER A 324 -2.59 -21.52 5.67
N VAL A 325 -1.79 -20.64 5.05
CA VAL A 325 -1.86 -20.34 3.61
C VAL A 325 -0.94 -21.31 2.88
N PRO A 326 -1.39 -22.05 1.85
CA PRO A 326 -0.48 -22.90 1.06
C PRO A 326 0.55 -22.03 0.32
N LEU A 327 1.72 -22.58 0.00
CA LEU A 327 2.75 -21.88 -0.80
C LEU A 327 2.18 -21.21 -2.06
N SER A 328 1.28 -21.90 -2.79
CA SER A 328 0.61 -21.37 -3.98
C SER A 328 -0.17 -20.08 -3.70
N GLY A 329 -0.80 -19.97 -2.52
CA GLY A 329 -1.49 -18.76 -2.08
C GLY A 329 -0.53 -17.60 -1.81
N VAL A 330 0.63 -17.88 -1.22
CA VAL A 330 1.68 -16.87 -0.97
C VAL A 330 2.27 -16.36 -2.29
N LEU A 331 2.58 -17.25 -3.23
CA LEU A 331 3.08 -16.88 -4.55
C LEU A 331 2.06 -16.06 -5.34
N ARG A 332 0.78 -16.44 -5.28
CA ARG A 332 -0.30 -15.68 -5.91
C ARG A 332 -0.46 -14.29 -5.27
N ALA A 333 -0.31 -14.18 -3.95
CA ALA A 333 -0.36 -12.89 -3.28
C ALA A 333 0.79 -11.96 -3.70
N ASP A 334 2.01 -12.49 -3.82
CA ASP A 334 3.17 -11.74 -4.34
C ASP A 334 2.92 -11.22 -5.76
N GLU A 335 2.40 -12.09 -6.64
CA GLU A 335 2.06 -11.73 -8.02
C GLU A 335 1.02 -10.59 -8.08
N LEU A 336 -0.08 -10.75 -7.34
CA LEU A 336 -1.16 -9.75 -7.29
C LEU A 336 -0.68 -8.42 -6.67
N ALA A 337 0.21 -8.46 -5.67
CA ALA A 337 0.78 -7.25 -5.09
C ALA A 337 1.68 -6.50 -6.09
N ARG A 338 2.54 -7.22 -6.82
CA ARG A 338 3.38 -6.62 -7.89
C ARG A 338 2.53 -6.08 -9.03
N GLU A 339 1.47 -6.78 -9.39
CA GLU A 339 0.51 -6.30 -10.39
C GLU A 339 -0.21 -5.03 -9.90
N ALA A 340 -0.73 -5.01 -8.67
CA ALA A 340 -1.33 -3.83 -8.07
C ALA A 340 -0.39 -2.61 -8.17
N ARG A 341 0.90 -2.80 -7.86
CA ARG A 341 1.91 -1.75 -8.00
C ARG A 341 2.08 -1.28 -9.45
N ARG A 342 2.25 -2.20 -10.41
CA ARG A 342 2.39 -1.84 -11.84
C ARG A 342 1.17 -1.09 -12.38
N LEU A 343 -0.04 -1.55 -12.04
CA LEU A 343 -1.29 -0.90 -12.42
C LEU A 343 -1.37 0.51 -11.82
N ALA A 344 -1.07 0.66 -10.52
CA ALA A 344 -1.06 1.94 -9.85
C ALA A 344 -0.06 2.93 -10.48
N GLU A 345 1.16 2.48 -10.80
CA GLU A 345 2.17 3.32 -11.46
C GLU A 345 1.73 3.76 -12.86
N ARG A 346 1.07 2.87 -13.61
CA ARG A 346 0.48 3.20 -14.90
C ARG A 346 -0.61 4.26 -14.74
N ASP A 347 -1.47 4.12 -13.74
CA ASP A 347 -2.54 5.08 -13.45
C ASP A 347 -1.96 6.46 -13.08
N VAL A 348 -0.93 6.52 -12.23
CA VAL A 348 -0.24 7.78 -11.87
C VAL A 348 0.41 8.42 -13.10
N ARG A 349 1.08 7.64 -13.96
CA ARG A 349 1.65 8.16 -15.21
C ARG A 349 0.57 8.69 -16.16
N ALA A 350 -0.56 7.98 -16.28
CA ALA A 350 -1.67 8.35 -17.13
C ALA A 350 -2.44 9.59 -16.61
N TYR A 351 -2.52 9.74 -15.29
CA TYR A 351 -3.09 10.92 -14.65
C TYR A 351 -2.29 12.19 -14.97
N GLY A 352 -0.98 12.04 -15.15
CA GLY A 352 -0.08 13.14 -15.50
C GLY A 352 0.19 14.06 -14.31
N ASN A 353 0.82 15.22 -14.58
CA ASN A 353 1.06 16.22 -13.55
C ASN A 353 -0.11 17.22 -13.52
N PRO A 354 -0.94 17.27 -12.45
CA PRO A 354 -2.03 18.23 -12.33
C PRO A 354 -1.57 19.70 -12.19
N SER A 355 -0.29 20.01 -12.38
CA SER A 355 0.33 21.34 -12.28
C SER A 355 -0.16 22.40 -13.29
N GLY A 356 -1.28 22.16 -13.98
CA GLY A 356 -1.90 23.07 -14.94
C GLY A 356 -2.71 24.24 -14.35
N GLY A 357 -2.79 24.41 -13.02
CA GLY A 357 -3.54 25.55 -12.45
C GLY A 357 -3.25 25.84 -10.97
N ARG A 358 -3.04 27.14 -10.67
CA ARG A 358 -3.15 27.91 -9.39
C ARG A 358 -2.71 27.30 -8.04
N GLY A 359 -2.26 26.06 -7.94
CA GLY A 359 -1.81 25.43 -6.70
C GLY A 359 -0.36 25.81 -6.39
N GLY A 360 -0.08 26.22 -5.15
CA GLY A 360 1.28 26.49 -4.68
C GLY A 360 2.21 25.27 -4.73
N ALA A 361 3.47 25.45 -4.33
CA ALA A 361 4.46 24.39 -4.28
C ALA A 361 3.94 23.14 -3.53
N GLY A 362 4.12 21.95 -4.12
CA GLY A 362 3.67 20.67 -3.54
C GLY A 362 2.17 20.35 -3.72
N ALA A 363 1.36 21.23 -4.29
CA ALA A 363 -0.08 21.01 -4.48
C ALA A 363 -0.40 19.84 -5.42
N GLY A 364 0.41 19.62 -6.47
CA GLY A 364 0.22 18.49 -7.38
C GLY A 364 0.36 17.15 -6.65
N GLY A 365 1.34 17.04 -5.75
CA GLY A 365 1.49 15.90 -4.86
C GLY A 365 0.30 15.74 -3.90
N ALA A 366 -0.22 16.84 -3.34
CA ALA A 366 -1.38 16.79 -2.45
C ALA A 366 -2.67 16.32 -3.16
N VAL A 367 -2.85 16.67 -4.44
CA VAL A 367 -3.97 16.17 -5.25
C VAL A 367 -3.78 14.71 -5.62
N LEU A 368 -2.59 14.34 -6.13
CA LEU A 368 -2.24 12.94 -6.44
C LEU A 368 -2.40 12.04 -5.22
N GLY A 369 -2.00 12.52 -4.05
CA GLY A 369 -2.15 11.82 -2.80
C GLY A 369 -3.56 11.86 -2.23
N GLY A 370 -4.53 12.54 -2.84
CA GLY A 370 -5.86 12.68 -2.26
C GLY A 370 -5.81 13.26 -0.84
N ILE A 371 -5.00 14.29 -0.64
CA ILE A 371 -5.11 15.19 0.51
C ILE A 371 -6.13 16.27 0.14
N LEU A 372 -6.01 16.80 -1.09
CA LEU A 372 -6.96 17.72 -1.70
C LEU A 372 -7.87 17.01 -2.70
N LEU A 373 -9.06 17.56 -2.93
CA LEU A 373 -9.97 17.13 -4.00
C LEU A 373 -9.60 17.88 -5.29
N GLY A 374 -9.45 17.15 -6.40
CA GLY A 374 -8.76 17.61 -7.63
C GLY A 374 -9.51 18.62 -8.51
N ASP A 375 -10.75 18.97 -8.19
CA ASP A 375 -11.70 19.66 -9.07
C ASP A 375 -11.66 21.20 -8.91
N GLY A 376 -10.50 21.78 -8.58
CA GLY A 376 -10.28 23.23 -8.63
C GLY A 376 -11.00 24.06 -7.54
N GLY A 377 -11.59 23.42 -6.52
CA GLY A 377 -12.22 24.10 -5.39
C GLY A 377 -12.49 23.25 -4.15
N GLY A 378 -12.05 21.98 -4.14
CA GLY A 378 -12.30 21.10 -3.00
C GLY A 378 -11.17 21.17 -1.98
N GLY A 379 -11.47 21.67 -0.78
CA GLY A 379 -10.53 21.63 0.34
C GLY A 379 -10.19 20.21 0.80
N PRO A 380 -9.48 20.08 1.94
CA PRO A 380 -8.96 18.80 2.38
C PRO A 380 -10.07 17.76 2.58
N MET A 381 -9.77 16.52 2.24
CA MET A 381 -10.65 15.42 2.61
C MET A 381 -10.71 15.27 4.13
N SER A 382 -11.86 14.84 4.62
CA SER A 382 -12.12 14.59 6.04
C SER A 382 -12.74 13.21 6.25
N TYR A 383 -12.75 12.73 7.50
CA TYR A 383 -13.47 11.51 7.87
C TYR A 383 -14.92 11.57 7.37
N GLY A 384 -15.37 10.53 6.68
CA GLY A 384 -16.71 10.44 6.10
C GLY A 384 -16.73 9.60 4.83
N GLY A 385 -17.93 9.24 4.40
CA GLY A 385 -18.19 8.59 3.13
C GLY A 385 -18.18 9.59 1.96
N PRO A 386 -18.57 9.13 0.75
CA PRO A 386 -18.55 9.94 -0.46
C PRO A 386 -19.33 11.26 -0.36
N ARG A 387 -20.42 11.32 0.43
CA ARG A 387 -21.26 12.52 0.52
C ARG A 387 -20.68 13.57 1.45
N THR A 388 -20.02 13.16 2.53
CA THR A 388 -19.59 14.07 3.59
C THR A 388 -18.09 14.37 3.59
N ARG A 389 -17.25 13.56 2.92
CA ARG A 389 -15.77 13.71 2.95
C ARG A 389 -15.24 15.09 2.55
N GLY A 390 -15.97 15.82 1.70
CA GLY A 390 -15.60 17.17 1.24
C GLY A 390 -16.24 18.33 2.03
N ARG A 391 -17.06 18.06 3.06
CA ARG A 391 -17.90 19.07 3.73
C ARG A 391 -17.11 20.23 4.37
N ARG A 392 -15.83 20.01 4.70
CA ARG A 392 -14.96 21.02 5.32
C ARG A 392 -14.18 21.85 4.28
N GLY A 393 -14.39 21.58 2.99
CA GLY A 393 -13.68 22.26 1.91
C GLY A 393 -14.18 23.68 1.62
N ALA A 394 -15.40 24.04 2.01
CA ALA A 394 -16.00 25.36 1.76
C ALA A 394 -15.23 26.53 2.41
N HIS A 395 -14.38 26.24 3.40
CA HIS A 395 -13.55 27.22 4.10
C HIS A 395 -12.11 27.29 3.56
N PHE A 396 -11.79 26.53 2.51
CA PHE A 396 -10.42 26.38 2.03
C PHE A 396 -9.98 27.46 1.02
N THR A 397 -10.93 28.21 0.46
CA THR A 397 -10.70 29.29 -0.53
C THR A 397 -10.67 30.68 0.07
#